data_AF-A0A920V5D1-F1
#
_entry.id   AF-A0A920V5D1-F1
#
_cell.length_a   1.000
_cell.length_b   1.000
_cell.length_c   1.000
_cell.angle_alpha   90.00
_cell.angle_beta   90.00
_cell.angle_gamma   90.00
#
_symmetry.space_group_name_H-M   'P 1'
#
loop_
_entity.id
_entity.type
_entity.pdbx_description
1 polymer ?
#
loop_
_entity_poly.entity_id
_entity_poly.type
_entity_poly.pdbx_seq_one_letter_code
_entity_poly.pdbx_strand_id
1 'polypeptide(L)'
;MVIDIDSVVPEPKSNSESNALDYMGLKTGMKPEDIKLDQVFIGSCTNSRLEDLRIAAEIVKGSKVSKSVKRAIVVPGSGLVSKAAIEEGLDQVFREMLDLNGEPLVVLCA
;
A
#
# COMPACT_ATOMS: atom_id res chain seq x y z
N MET A 1 9.91 -2.16 -16.29
CA MET A 1 8.63 -1.76 -16.90
C MET A 1 7.89 -0.89 -15.90
N VAL A 2 7.37 0.27 -16.33
CA VAL A 2 6.53 1.16 -15.53
C VAL A 2 5.34 1.52 -16.42
N ILE A 3 4.13 1.47 -15.87
CA ILE A 3 2.89 1.81 -16.58
C ILE A 3 2.07 2.77 -15.71
N ASP A 4 1.24 3.59 -16.33
CA ASP A 4 0.26 4.38 -15.59
C ASP A 4 -0.86 3.46 -15.06
N ILE A 5 -1.56 3.90 -14.01
CA ILE A 5 -2.63 3.13 -13.39
C ILE A 5 -3.80 2.86 -14.35
N ASP A 6 -4.05 3.80 -15.27
CA ASP A 6 -5.12 3.72 -16.27
C ASP A 6 -4.69 2.98 -17.55
N SER A 7 -3.45 2.48 -17.59
CA SER A 7 -2.88 1.77 -18.75
C SER A 7 -3.14 0.26 -18.69
N VAL A 8 -2.68 -0.45 -19.72
CA VAL A 8 -2.63 -1.91 -19.74
C VAL A 8 -1.18 -2.41 -19.70
N VAL A 9 -1.00 -3.63 -19.19
CA VAL A 9 0.29 -4.35 -19.26
C VAL A 9 0.70 -4.45 -20.74
N PRO A 10 1.86 -3.92 -21.15
CA PRO A 10 2.30 -3.92 -22.54
C PRO A 10 2.85 -5.28 -22.98
N GLU A 11 3.08 -5.43 -24.29
CA GLU A 11 3.84 -6.54 -24.84
C GLU A 11 5.29 -6.51 -24.31
N PRO A 12 5.85 -7.64 -23.85
CA PRO A 12 7.23 -7.70 -23.39
C PRO A 12 8.21 -7.44 -24.54
N LYS A 13 9.18 -6.56 -24.33
CA LYS A 13 10.20 -6.19 -25.33
C LYS A 13 11.45 -7.08 -25.27
N SER A 14 11.54 -7.95 -24.27
CA SER A 14 12.66 -8.87 -24.06
C SER A 14 12.25 -10.13 -23.31
N ASN A 15 13.06 -11.18 -23.39
CA ASN A 15 12.86 -12.40 -22.61
C ASN A 15 12.83 -12.13 -21.09
N SER A 16 13.62 -11.17 -20.62
CA SER A 16 13.63 -10.76 -19.21
C SER A 16 12.28 -10.17 -18.78
N GLU A 17 11.65 -9.38 -19.64
CA GLU A 17 10.30 -8.85 -19.37
C GLU A 17 9.24 -9.95 -19.42
N SER A 18 9.32 -10.86 -20.40
CA SER A 18 8.41 -12.02 -20.48
C SER A 18 8.46 -12.85 -19.21
N ASN A 19 9.65 -13.24 -18.77
CA ASN A 19 9.84 -14.02 -17.55
C ASN A 19 9.32 -13.29 -16.30
N ALA A 20 9.48 -11.97 -16.24
CA ALA A 20 8.98 -11.17 -15.13
C ALA A 20 7.44 -11.12 -15.10
N LEU A 21 6.79 -10.95 -16.26
CA LEU A 21 5.33 -11.00 -16.37
C LEU A 21 4.78 -12.37 -15.99
N ASP A 22 5.41 -13.44 -16.46
CA ASP A 22 5.05 -14.82 -16.09
C ASP A 22 5.20 -15.07 -14.59
N TYR A 23 6.31 -14.61 -13.99
CA TYR A 23 6.55 -14.72 -12.55
C TYR A 23 5.50 -13.96 -11.73
N MET A 24 5.12 -12.76 -12.18
CA MET A 24 4.08 -11.95 -11.52
C MET A 24 2.66 -12.42 -11.82
N GLY A 25 2.48 -13.36 -12.77
CA GLY A 25 1.16 -13.81 -13.23
C GLY A 25 0.38 -12.76 -14.02
N LEU A 26 1.08 -11.79 -14.63
CA LEU A 26 0.47 -10.70 -15.40
C LEU A 26 0.41 -11.08 -16.88
N LYS A 27 -0.71 -10.74 -17.54
CA LYS A 27 -0.91 -10.97 -18.97
C LYS A 27 -0.92 -9.65 -19.71
N THR A 28 -0.39 -9.62 -20.93
CA THR A 28 -0.51 -8.45 -21.80
C THR A 28 -1.98 -8.08 -22.03
N GLY A 29 -2.28 -6.78 -22.01
CA GLY A 29 -3.63 -6.24 -22.11
C GLY A 29 -4.41 -6.21 -20.80
N MET A 30 -3.92 -6.84 -19.72
CA MET A 30 -4.52 -6.75 -18.38
C MET A 30 -4.41 -5.33 -17.84
N LYS A 31 -5.44 -4.83 -17.16
CA LYS A 31 -5.40 -3.56 -16.45
C LYS A 31 -4.93 -3.78 -15.01
N PRO A 32 -4.28 -2.79 -14.37
CA PRO A 32 -3.97 -2.84 -12.93
C PRO A 32 -5.20 -3.11 -12.06
N GLU A 33 -6.37 -2.60 -12.45
CA GLU A 33 -7.65 -2.81 -11.75
C GLU A 33 -8.12 -4.27 -11.75
N ASP A 34 -7.70 -5.08 -12.74
CA ASP A 34 -8.05 -6.50 -12.82
C ASP A 34 -7.26 -7.34 -11.80
N ILE A 35 -6.20 -6.77 -11.21
CA ILE A 35 -5.33 -7.45 -10.25
C ILE A 35 -6.01 -7.49 -8.89
N LYS A 36 -6.32 -8.70 -8.43
CA LYS A 36 -6.87 -8.90 -7.10
C LYS A 36 -5.82 -8.57 -6.03
N LEU A 37 -6.14 -7.58 -5.20
CA LEU A 37 -5.29 -7.17 -4.09
C LEU A 37 -5.51 -8.07 -2.87
N ASP A 38 -4.44 -8.75 -2.46
CA ASP A 38 -4.41 -9.58 -1.26
C ASP A 38 -3.72 -8.87 -0.08
N GLN A 39 -2.74 -8.00 -0.36
CA GLN A 39 -1.97 -7.28 0.65
C GLN A 39 -1.79 -5.81 0.24
N VAL A 40 -1.90 -4.92 1.22
CA VAL A 40 -1.71 -3.47 1.03
C VAL A 40 -0.69 -2.96 2.05
N PHE A 41 0.24 -2.14 1.57
CA PHE A 41 1.28 -1.52 2.37
C PHE A 41 1.23 -0.01 2.15
N ILE A 42 0.98 0.76 3.21
CA ILE A 42 0.97 2.22 3.14
C ILE A 42 2.24 2.71 3.83
N GLY A 43 3.23 3.05 3.01
CA GLY A 43 4.49 3.61 3.46
C GLY A 43 5.73 2.88 2.95
N SER A 44 6.94 3.38 3.22
CA SER A 44 8.22 2.67 2.99
C SER A 44 9.38 3.44 3.65
N CYS A 45 10.60 2.90 3.67
CA CYS A 45 11.80 3.64 4.10
C CYS A 45 12.14 4.85 3.21
N THR A 46 11.57 4.92 2.00
CA THR A 46 11.73 6.04 1.07
C THR A 46 10.57 7.03 1.11
N ASN A 47 9.47 6.67 1.80
CA ASN A 47 8.22 7.44 1.88
C ASN A 47 7.78 7.54 3.36
N SER A 48 6.52 7.88 3.64
CA SER A 48 5.97 7.91 5.02
C SER A 48 6.49 9.03 5.91
N ARG A 49 6.57 10.25 5.37
CA ARG A 49 6.66 11.45 6.20
C ARG A 49 5.34 11.64 6.94
N LEU A 50 5.35 12.48 7.96
CA LEU A 50 4.14 12.77 8.73
C LEU A 50 3.04 13.35 7.84
N GLU A 51 3.39 14.17 6.86
CA GLU A 51 2.46 14.74 5.88
C GLU A 51 1.80 13.66 5.00
N ASP A 52 2.57 12.64 4.59
CA ASP A 52 2.04 11.53 3.80
C ASP A 52 0.99 10.75 4.60
N LEU A 53 1.25 10.53 5.89
CA LEU A 53 0.32 9.85 6.80
C LEU A 53 -0.95 10.68 7.04
N ARG A 54 -0.85 12.01 7.14
CA ARG A 54 -2.03 12.89 7.26
C ARG A 54 -2.91 12.79 6.01
N ILE A 55 -2.33 12.87 4.81
CA ILE A 55 -3.07 12.75 3.55
C ILE A 55 -3.73 11.38 3.45
N ALA A 56 -3.00 10.32 3.77
CA ALA A 56 -3.55 8.97 3.77
C ALA A 56 -4.71 8.83 4.76
N ALA A 57 -4.57 9.38 5.98
CA ALA A 57 -5.62 9.36 7.00
C ALA A 57 -6.89 10.09 6.52
N GLU A 58 -6.76 11.26 5.91
CA GLU A 58 -7.89 12.01 5.33
C GLU A 58 -8.65 11.19 4.27
N ILE A 59 -7.93 10.48 3.40
CA ILE A 59 -8.53 9.66 2.34
C ILE A 59 -9.27 8.44 2.91
N VAL A 60 -8.69 7.77 3.91
CA VAL A 60 -9.25 6.52 4.44
C VAL A 60 -10.27 6.73 5.56
N LYS A 61 -10.43 7.96 6.07
CA LYS A 61 -11.33 8.28 7.18
C LYS A 61 -12.77 7.85 6.87
N GLY A 62 -13.35 7.04 7.76
CA GLY A 62 -14.70 6.49 7.59
C GLY A 62 -14.82 5.37 6.55
N SER A 63 -13.72 5.00 5.90
CA SER A 63 -13.66 3.85 4.99
C SER A 63 -13.15 2.61 5.72
N LYS A 64 -13.44 1.44 5.16
CA LYS A 64 -12.92 0.16 5.65
C LYS A 64 -12.18 -0.58 4.56
N VAL A 65 -11.15 -1.33 4.95
CA VAL A 65 -10.44 -2.21 4.01
C VAL A 65 -11.41 -3.25 3.45
N SER A 66 -11.28 -3.51 2.14
CA SER A 66 -12.06 -4.56 1.48
C SER A 66 -11.83 -5.92 2.13
N LYS A 67 -12.89 -6.71 2.29
CA LYS A 67 -12.83 -8.08 2.83
C LYS A 67 -11.93 -9.03 2.03
N SER A 68 -11.61 -8.68 0.79
CA SER A 68 -10.69 -9.46 -0.06
C SER A 68 -9.22 -9.31 0.34
N VAL A 69 -8.87 -8.20 1.01
CA VAL A 69 -7.50 -7.91 1.43
C VAL A 69 -7.24 -8.65 2.74
N LYS A 70 -6.25 -9.54 2.72
CA LYS A 70 -5.88 -10.38 3.88
C LYS A 70 -5.05 -9.61 4.90
N ARG A 71 -4.30 -8.60 4.44
CA ARG A 71 -3.42 -7.80 5.29
C ARG A 71 -3.29 -6.39 4.74
N ALA A 72 -3.52 -5.41 5.59
CA ALA A 72 -3.18 -4.02 5.32
C ALA A 72 -2.36 -3.49 6.50
N ILE A 73 -1.24 -2.83 6.22
CA ILE A 73 -0.37 -2.26 7.24
C ILE A 73 0.09 -0.86 6.85
N VAL A 74 0.28 -0.02 7.87
CA VAL A 74 0.77 1.35 7.73
C VAL A 74 2.15 1.43 8.39
N VAL A 75 3.13 1.88 7.64
CA VAL A 75 4.54 1.90 8.06
C VAL A 75 5.07 3.32 8.09
N PRO A 76 5.35 3.87 9.27
CA PRO A 76 5.95 5.19 9.37
C PRO A 76 7.43 5.14 8.97
N GLY A 77 7.94 6.23 8.39
CA GLY A 77 9.32 6.27 7.89
C GLY A 77 10.37 6.21 9.01
N SER A 78 9.97 6.51 10.25
CA SER A 78 10.83 6.42 11.43
C SER A 78 10.01 6.33 12.73
N GLY A 79 10.70 6.02 13.84
CA GLY A 79 10.07 6.00 15.17
C GLY A 79 9.62 7.39 15.63
N LEU A 80 10.26 8.47 15.16
CA LEU A 80 9.84 9.84 15.44
C LEU A 80 8.52 10.17 14.72
N VAL A 81 8.40 9.78 13.44
CA VAL A 81 7.16 9.95 12.68
C VAL A 81 6.03 9.11 13.27
N SER A 82 6.32 7.88 13.70
CA SER A 82 5.35 7.02 14.41
C SER A 82 4.79 7.72 15.65
N LYS A 83 5.66 8.26 16.52
CA LYS A 83 5.24 9.00 17.72
C LYS A 83 4.39 10.21 17.38
N ALA A 84 4.82 11.03 16.42
CA ALA A 84 4.07 12.20 16.00
C ALA A 84 2.70 11.82 15.41
N ALA A 85 2.62 10.74 14.63
CA ALA A 85 1.36 10.25 14.09
C ALA A 85 0.39 9.76 15.18
N ILE A 86 0.91 9.16 16.26
CA ILE A 86 0.12 8.76 17.43
C ILE A 86 -0.33 9.99 18.23
N GLU A 87 0.55 10.98 18.42
CA GLU A 87 0.24 12.23 19.11
C GLU A 87 -0.86 13.03 18.38
N GLU A 88 -0.91 12.96 17.05
CA GLU A 88 -1.97 13.56 16.23
C GLU A 88 -3.23 12.69 16.10
N GLY A 89 -3.22 11.47 16.63
CA GLY A 89 -4.34 10.53 16.56
C GLY A 89 -4.56 9.90 15.19
N LEU A 90 -3.59 9.98 14.28
CA LEU A 90 -3.66 9.35 12.96
C LEU A 90 -3.71 7.82 13.08
N ASP A 91 -3.08 7.26 14.11
CA ASP A 91 -3.09 5.82 14.37
C ASP A 91 -4.52 5.29 14.60
N GLN A 92 -5.39 6.09 15.21
CA GLN A 92 -6.78 5.73 15.46
C GLN A 92 -7.56 5.60 14.15
N VAL A 93 -7.38 6.55 13.23
CA VAL A 93 -8.02 6.53 11.90
C VAL A 93 -7.62 5.27 11.14
N PHE A 94 -6.34 4.91 11.17
CA PHE A 94 -5.86 3.69 10.51
C PHE A 94 -6.37 2.41 11.19
N ARG A 95 -6.45 2.38 12.52
CA ARG A 95 -7.02 1.23 13.25
C ARG A 95 -8.50 1.02 12.95
N GLU A 96 -9.26 2.10 12.86
CA GLU A 96 -10.68 2.06 12.48
C GLU A 96 -10.86 1.51 11.07
N MET A 97 -10.00 1.92 10.13
CA MET A 97 -10.00 1.40 8.76
C MET A 97 -9.66 -0.10 8.70
N LEU A 98 -8.78 -0.59 9.59
CA LEU A 98 -8.24 -1.95 9.59
C LEU A 98 -9.11 -3.00 10.32
N ASP A 99 -10.19 -2.62 11.00
CA ASP A 99 -11.12 -3.51 11.72
C ASP A 99 -10.39 -4.57 12.61
N LEU A 100 -9.68 -4.07 13.63
CA LEU A 100 -9.36 -4.79 14.89
C LEU A 100 -8.52 -6.07 14.83
N ASN A 101 -7.53 -6.17 13.95
CA ASN A 101 -6.34 -7.05 14.17
C ASN A 101 -5.02 -6.38 13.79
N GLY A 102 -5.04 -5.06 13.52
CA GLY A 102 -3.88 -4.30 13.08
C GLY A 102 -2.90 -4.06 14.23
N GLU A 103 -1.70 -4.63 14.08
CA GLU A 103 -0.52 -4.20 14.81
C GLU A 103 -0.47 -2.65 14.81
N PRO A 104 -0.08 -2.02 15.94
CA PRO A 104 0.10 -0.57 15.99
C PRO A 104 1.07 -0.10 14.88
N LEU A 105 1.07 1.21 14.59
CA LEU A 105 1.95 1.92 13.64
C LEU A 105 3.45 1.80 14.03
N VAL A 106 3.98 0.59 14.14
CA VAL A 106 5.27 0.24 14.78
C VAL A 106 6.08 -0.73 13.92
N VAL A 107 5.59 -1.11 12.74
CA VAL A 107 6.43 -1.80 11.75
C VAL A 107 7.37 -0.76 11.15
N LEU A 108 8.50 -0.53 11.82
CA LEU A 108 9.61 0.21 11.24
C LEU A 108 10.15 -0.59 10.06
N CYS A 109 10.57 0.10 8.99
CA CYS A 109 11.37 -0.54 7.96
C CYS A 109 12.64 -1.08 8.64
N ALA A 110 12.71 -2.40 8.83
CA ALA A 110 13.89 -3.08 9.34
C ALA A 110 14.99 -3.11 8.26
#